data_AF-A0A3D1J7G5-F1
#
_entry.id   AF-A0A3D1J7G5-F1
#
_cell.length_a   1.000
_cell.length_b   1.000
_cell.length_c   1.000
_cell.angle_alpha   90.00
_cell.angle_beta   90.00
_cell.angle_gamma   90.00
#
_symmetry.space_group_name_H-M   'P 1'
#
loop_
_entity.id
_entity.type
_entity.pdbx_description
1 polymer ?
#
loop_
_entity_poly.entity_id
_entity_poly.type
_entity_poly.pdbx_seq_one_letter_code
_entity_poly.pdbx_strand_id
1 'polypeptide(L)'
;MKNHSIRHLTIAALLIGMGIVIPMVMPKIVIGPASFTLASHVPVFVAMFFSPAMAIAVALGTTFGFFLSLPPIIALRALSHVIFAVIGALYLQNHPGILLKKGKPTLFNGRLQ
;
A
#
# COMPACT_ATOMS: atom_id res chain seq x y z
N MET A 1 23.93 -8.03 11.25
CA MET A 1 22.96 -7.19 10.51
C MET A 1 21.57 -7.80 10.69
N LYS A 2 20.55 -7.02 11.10
CA LYS A 2 19.19 -7.55 11.34
C LYS A 2 18.51 -7.84 9.99
N ASN A 3 18.40 -9.10 9.56
CA ASN A 3 17.85 -9.52 8.26
C ASN A 3 16.44 -8.98 7.94
N HIS A 4 15.63 -8.68 8.97
CA HIS A 4 14.29 -8.10 8.80
C HIS A 4 14.30 -6.75 8.05
N SER A 5 15.35 -5.94 8.22
CA SER A 5 15.42 -4.62 7.59
C SER A 5 15.58 -4.71 6.07
N ILE A 6 16.39 -5.65 5.56
CA ILE A 6 16.58 -5.83 4.11
C ILE A 6 15.31 -6.38 3.48
N ARG A 7 14.69 -7.39 4.12
CA ARG A 7 13.43 -7.96 3.63
C ARG A 7 12.32 -6.91 3.53
N HIS A 8 12.14 -6.08 4.57
CA HIS A 8 11.14 -5.03 4.58
C HIS A 8 11.40 -3.99 3.48
N LEU A 9 12.66 -3.62 3.27
CA LEU A 9 13.06 -2.72 2.20
C LEU A 9 12.73 -3.31 0.82
N THR A 10 13.08 -4.57 0.57
CA THR A 10 12.79 -5.24 -0.71
C THR A 10 11.28 -5.35 -0.96
N ILE A 11 10.49 -5.73 0.05
CA ILE A 11 9.04 -5.81 -0.08
C ILE A 11 8.45 -4.43 -0.34
N ALA A 12 8.90 -3.39 0.38
CA ALA A 12 8.44 -2.02 0.15
C ALA A 12 8.75 -1.55 -1.28
N ALA A 13 9.97 -1.81 -1.78
CA ALA A 13 10.36 -1.48 -3.14
C ALA A 13 9.48 -2.19 -4.19
N LEU A 14 9.19 -3.48 -3.99
CA LEU A 14 8.29 -4.25 -4.86
C LEU A 14 6.86 -3.69 -4.86
N LEU A 15 6.34 -3.33 -3.68
CA LEU A 15 5.00 -2.74 -3.55
C LEU A 15 4.91 -1.34 -4.19
N ILE A 16 5.97 -0.53 -4.08
CA ILE A 16 6.07 0.76 -4.76
C ILE A 16 6.04 0.55 -6.28
N GLY A 17 6.90 -0.33 -6.80
CA GLY A 17 6.95 -0.63 -8.23
C GLY A 17 5.60 -1.14 -8.75
N MET A 18 4.97 -2.05 -8.00
CA MET A 18 3.64 -2.57 -8.33
C MET A 18 2.58 -1.46 -8.35
N GLY A 19 2.58 -0.57 -7.35
CA GLY A 19 1.65 0.57 -7.30
C GLY A 19 1.79 1.51 -8.49
N ILE A 20 3.01 1.75 -8.96
CA ILE A 20 3.28 2.60 -10.13
C ILE A 20 2.82 1.91 -11.44
N VAL A 21 3.06 0.60 -11.57
CA VAL A 21 2.73 -0.16 -12.79
C VAL A 21 1.23 -0.40 -12.96
N ILE A 22 0.49 -0.61 -11.86
CA ILE A 22 -0.96 -0.91 -11.91
C ILE A 22 -1.74 0.06 -12.82
N PRO A 23 -1.67 1.40 -12.68
CA PRO A 23 -2.42 2.31 -13.56
C PRO A 23 -1.97 2.33 -15.03
N MET A 24 -0.83 1.71 -15.35
CA MET A 24 -0.36 1.56 -16.74
C MET A 24 -0.94 0.31 -17.40
N VAL A 25 -1.27 -0.72 -16.62
CA VAL A 25 -1.66 -2.05 -17.12
C VAL A 25 -3.13 -2.37 -16.87
N MET A 26 -3.66 -1.97 -15.71
CA MET A 26 -5.03 -2.30 -15.31
C MET A 26 -6.06 -1.40 -16.01
N PRO A 27 -7.27 -1.93 -16.27
CA PRO A 27 -8.33 -1.14 -16.85
C PRO A 27 -8.71 0.00 -15.90
N LYS A 28 -8.86 1.19 -16.48
CA LYS A 28 -9.27 2.41 -15.77
C LYS A 28 -10.55 2.95 -16.38
N ILE A 29 -11.48 3.33 -15.51
CA ILE A 29 -12.72 4.00 -15.89
C ILE A 29 -12.50 5.49 -15.64
N VAL A 30 -12.60 6.30 -16.69
CA VAL A 30 -12.46 7.76 -16.61
C VAL A 30 -13.85 8.37 -16.76
N ILE A 31 -14.34 9.01 -15.70
CA ILE A 31 -15.62 9.72 -15.69
C ILE A 31 -15.32 11.16 -15.26
N GLY A 32 -15.29 12.07 -16.24
CA GLY A 32 -14.91 13.47 -16.03
C GLY A 32 -13.46 13.63 -15.53
N PRO A 33 -13.17 14.56 -14.59
CA PRO A 33 -11.81 14.76 -14.06
C PRO A 33 -11.34 13.61 -13.13
N ALA A 34 -12.21 12.63 -12.85
CA ALA A 34 -11.92 11.49 -12.00
C ALA A 34 -11.51 10.25 -12.81
N SER A 35 -10.54 9.52 -12.26
CA SER A 35 -10.03 8.27 -12.82
C SER A 35 -10.06 7.20 -11.75
N PHE A 36 -10.68 6.06 -12.08
CA PHE A 36 -10.79 4.89 -11.22
C PHE A 36 -10.03 3.74 -11.86
N THR A 37 -8.82 3.51 -11.38
CA THR A 37 -8.01 2.35 -11.77
C THR A 37 -8.32 1.19 -10.84
N LEU A 38 -8.64 0.03 -11.40
CA LEU A 38 -8.80 -1.17 -10.58
C LEU A 38 -7.49 -1.52 -9.85
N ALA A 39 -7.61 -1.90 -8.58
CA ALA A 39 -6.51 -2.36 -7.72
C ALA A 39 -5.41 -1.35 -7.35
N SER A 40 -5.48 -0.07 -7.75
CA SER A 40 -4.41 0.90 -7.47
C SER A 40 -4.11 1.11 -5.97
N HIS A 41 -5.05 0.81 -5.10
CA HIS A 41 -4.90 0.94 -3.65
C HIS A 41 -4.33 -0.32 -2.98
N VAL A 42 -4.33 -1.48 -3.66
CA VAL A 42 -3.95 -2.77 -3.09
C VAL A 42 -2.52 -2.78 -2.53
N PRO A 43 -1.49 -2.23 -3.20
CA PRO A 43 -0.14 -2.25 -2.66
C PRO A 43 0.01 -1.50 -1.33
N VAL A 44 -0.70 -0.37 -1.19
CA VAL A 44 -0.73 0.41 0.05
C VAL A 44 -1.45 -0.37 1.15
N PHE A 45 -2.59 -1.01 0.84
CA PHE A 45 -3.29 -1.87 1.79
C PHE A 45 -2.40 -3.01 2.29
N VAL A 46 -1.69 -3.69 1.39
CA VAL A 46 -0.75 -4.76 1.73
C VAL A 46 0.37 -4.24 2.64
N ALA A 47 0.92 -3.06 2.35
CA ALA A 47 1.99 -2.44 3.14
C ALA A 47 1.58 -2.18 4.60
N MET A 48 0.31 -1.84 4.86
CA MET A 48 -0.22 -1.62 6.20
C MET A 48 -0.16 -2.86 7.09
N PHE A 49 -0.24 -4.07 6.51
CA PHE A 49 -0.14 -5.32 7.27
C PHE A 49 1.30 -5.64 7.71
N PHE A 50 2.31 -5.04 7.09
CA PHE A 50 3.71 -5.26 7.47
C PHE A 50 4.18 -4.31 8.58
N SER A 51 4.02 -3.00 8.40
CA SER A 51 4.34 -2.00 9.44
C SER A 51 3.87 -0.59 9.04
N PRO A 52 3.66 0.34 10.00
CA PRO A 52 3.37 1.74 9.68
C PRO A 52 4.46 2.41 8.84
N ALA A 53 5.73 2.12 9.11
CA ALA A 53 6.85 2.66 8.35
C ALA A 53 6.83 2.21 6.87
N MET A 54 6.49 0.93 6.61
CA MET A 54 6.35 0.43 5.24
C MET A 54 5.14 1.04 4.54
N ALA A 55 4.01 1.20 5.24
CA ALA A 55 2.82 1.86 4.69
C ALA A 55 3.12 3.29 4.22
N ILE A 56 3.86 4.06 5.03
CA ILE A 56 4.33 5.41 4.68
C ILE A 56 5.25 5.38 3.47
N ALA A 57 6.27 4.50 3.48
CA ALA A 57 7.24 4.40 2.40
C ALA A 57 6.56 4.05 1.06
N VAL A 58 5.63 3.08 1.08
CA VAL A 58 4.89 2.69 -0.12
C VAL A 58 3.99 3.82 -0.60
N ALA A 59 3.19 4.43 0.28
CA ALA A 59 2.28 5.50 -0.10
C ALA A 59 3.03 6.72 -0.68
N LEU A 60 4.14 7.14 -0.07
CA LEU A 60 4.96 8.23 -0.58
C LEU A 60 5.65 7.86 -1.90
N GLY A 61 6.23 6.65 -1.99
CA GLY A 61 6.90 6.18 -3.19
C GLY A 61 5.96 6.07 -4.40
N THR A 62 4.76 5.50 -4.21
CA THR A 62 3.76 5.41 -5.28
C THR A 62 3.22 6.78 -5.68
N THR A 63 3.01 7.67 -4.71
CA THR A 63 2.59 9.06 -4.98
C THR A 63 3.62 9.79 -5.82
N PHE A 64 4.90 9.67 -5.47
CA PHE A 64 5.98 10.25 -6.24
C PHE A 64 6.03 9.67 -7.66
N GLY A 65 5.88 8.35 -7.82
CA GLY A 65 5.79 7.73 -9.14
C GLY A 65 4.59 8.22 -9.96
N PHE A 66 3.42 8.42 -9.34
CA PHE A 66 2.25 9.00 -10.00
C PHE A 66 2.45 10.46 -10.38
N PHE A 67 3.16 11.23 -9.57
CA PHE A 67 3.49 12.62 -9.90
C PHE A 67 4.34 12.71 -11.18
N LEU A 68 5.21 11.73 -11.42
CA LEU A 68 6.06 11.68 -12.61
C LEU A 68 5.37 11.10 -13.86
N SER A 69 4.35 10.24 -13.68
CA SER A 69 3.77 9.45 -14.77
C SER A 69 2.31 9.78 -15.12
N LEU A 70 1.60 10.46 -14.22
CA LEU A 70 0.16 10.74 -14.31
C LEU A 70 -0.12 12.23 -14.09
N PRO A 71 -1.32 12.72 -14.45
CA PRO A 71 -1.73 14.10 -14.15
C PRO A 71 -1.55 14.45 -12.67
N PRO A 72 -1.05 15.66 -12.33
CA PRO A 72 -0.76 16.05 -10.94
C PRO A 72 -1.95 15.93 -9.97
N ILE A 73 -3.17 16.09 -10.47
CA ILE A 73 -4.42 15.91 -9.70
C ILE A 73 -4.52 14.49 -9.11
N ILE A 74 -4.04 13.48 -9.82
CA ILE A 74 -4.04 12.09 -9.35
C ILE A 74 -3.00 11.90 -8.25
N ALA A 75 -1.82 12.51 -8.39
CA ALA A 75 -0.77 12.46 -7.38
C ALA A 75 -1.20 13.17 -6.08
N LEU A 76 -1.82 14.35 -6.18
CA LEU A 76 -2.40 15.08 -5.04
C LEU A 76 -3.47 14.25 -4.33
N ARG A 77 -4.30 13.50 -5.07
CA ARG A 77 -5.25 12.56 -4.48
C ARG A 77 -4.56 11.36 -3.84
N ALA A 78 -3.48 10.86 -4.41
CA ALA A 78 -2.70 9.78 -3.79
C ALA A 78 -2.04 10.24 -2.46
N LEU A 79 -1.65 11.51 -2.35
CA LEU A 79 -1.13 12.09 -1.10
C LEU A 79 -2.13 11.97 0.07
N SER A 80 -3.44 12.16 -0.17
CA SER A 80 -4.42 12.03 0.91
C SER A 80 -4.50 10.60 1.46
N HIS A 81 -4.15 9.59 0.66
CA HIS A 81 -4.13 8.19 1.07
C HIS A 81 -2.96 7.89 2.02
N VAL A 82 -1.95 8.76 2.14
CA VAL A 82 -0.87 8.62 3.13
C VAL A 82 -1.45 8.67 4.55
N ILE A 83 -2.36 9.60 4.82
CA ILE A 83 -3.02 9.74 6.14
C ILE A 83 -3.79 8.47 6.47
N PHE A 84 -4.58 7.98 5.50
CA PHE A 84 -5.31 6.73 5.63
C PHE A 84 -4.38 5.54 5.91
N ALA A 85 -3.27 5.42 5.16
CA ALA A 85 -2.32 4.34 5.29
C ALA A 85 -1.66 4.30 6.68
N VAL A 86 -1.34 5.47 7.23
CA VAL A 86 -0.78 5.60 8.59
C VAL A 86 -1.79 5.18 9.64
N ILE A 87 -3.00 5.74 9.60
CA ILE A 87 -4.05 5.43 10.58
C ILE A 87 -4.41 3.94 10.51
N GLY A 88 -4.58 3.39 9.31
CA GLY A 88 -4.91 1.98 9.10
C GLY A 88 -3.80 1.05 9.61
N ALA A 89 -2.54 1.36 9.33
CA ALA A 89 -1.41 0.56 9.82
C ALA A 89 -1.28 0.61 11.36
N LEU A 90 -1.45 1.78 11.97
CA LEU A 90 -1.46 1.93 13.43
C LEU A 90 -2.62 1.16 14.07
N TYR A 91 -3.80 1.22 13.46
CA TYR A 91 -4.97 0.48 13.94
C TYR A 91 -4.75 -1.04 13.89
N LEU A 92 -4.20 -1.55 12.78
CA LEU A 92 -3.84 -2.97 12.62
C LEU A 92 -2.78 -3.42 13.62
N GLN A 93 -1.79 -2.56 13.90
CA GLN A 93 -0.74 -2.85 14.86
C GLN A 93 -1.31 -2.97 16.29
N ASN A 94 -2.29 -2.13 16.64
CA ASN A 94 -2.90 -2.10 17.97
C ASN A 94 -4.01 -3.16 18.17
N HIS A 95 -4.57 -3.70 17.09
CA HIS A 95 -5.66 -4.70 17.14
C HIS A 95 -5.29 -6.00 16.41
N PRO A 96 -4.27 -6.75 16.88
CA PRO A 96 -3.85 -7.99 16.24
C PRO A 96 -4.94 -9.09 16.27
N GLY A 97 -5.93 -8.98 17.16
CA GLY A 97 -7.08 -9.87 17.24
C GLY A 97 -8.00 -9.87 16.01
N ILE A 98 -7.92 -8.83 15.16
CA ILE A 98 -8.60 -8.77 13.86
C ILE A 98 -7.97 -9.79 12.89
N LEU A 99 -6.68 -10.04 13.03
CA LEU A 99 -5.92 -11.01 12.22
C LEU A 99 -5.95 -12.41 12.85
N LEU A 100 -5.90 -12.48 14.18
CA LEU A 100 -5.73 -13.71 14.95
C LEU A 100 -6.89 -13.90 15.95
N LYS A 101 -7.96 -14.60 15.55
CA LYS A 101 -8.95 -15.09 16.50
C LYS A 101 -8.47 -16.44 17.06
N LYS A 102 -8.21 -16.52 18.38
CA LYS A 102 -7.74 -17.74 19.08
C LYS A 102 -6.44 -18.35 18.49
N GLY A 103 -5.45 -17.53 18.17
CA GLY A 103 -4.13 -18.01 17.74
C GLY A 103 -4.10 -18.69 16.36
N LYS A 104 -5.19 -18.62 15.60
CA LYS A 104 -5.24 -19.07 14.20
C LYS A 104 -5.55 -17.87 13.30
N PRO A 105 -4.75 -17.60 12.27
CA PRO A 105 -5.04 -16.53 11.32
C PRO A 105 -6.32 -16.87 10.59
N THR A 106 -7.37 -16.09 10.82
CA THR A 106 -8.73 -16.54 10.48
C THR A 106 -9.12 -16.41 9.02
N LEU A 107 -8.33 -15.77 8.14
CA LEU A 107 -8.76 -15.63 6.74
C LEU A 107 -7.67 -15.59 5.66
N PHE A 108 -6.38 -15.54 5.97
CA PHE A 108 -5.33 -15.71 4.96
C PHE A 108 -4.08 -16.34 5.58
N ASN A 109 -3.94 -17.66 5.41
CA ASN A 109 -2.77 -18.42 5.81
C ASN A 109 -1.61 -18.13 4.83
N GLY A 110 -1.00 -16.95 4.94
CA GLY A 110 0.27 -16.64 4.32
C GLY A 110 1.27 -16.29 5.42
N ARG A 111 2.07 -17.27 5.86
CA ARG A 111 3.29 -17.01 6.64
C ARG A 111 4.19 -16.08 5.81
N LEU A 112 3.99 -14.77 5.95
CA LEU A 112 4.92 -13.75 5.49
C LEU A 112 5.84 -13.36 6.66
N GLN A 113 6.35 -14.35 7.39
CA GLN A 113 7.50 -14.22 8.30
C GLN A 113 8.81 -14.36 7.53
#